data_AF-A0A818XNS4-F1
#
_entry.id   AF-A0A818XNS4-F1
#
_cell.length_a   1.000
_cell.length_b   1.000
_cell.length_c   1.000
_cell.angle_alpha   90.00
_cell.angle_beta   90.00
_cell.angle_gamma   90.00
#
_symmetry.space_group_name_H-M   'P 1'
#
loop_
_entity.id
_entity.type
_entity.pdbx_description
1 polymer ?
#
loop_
_entity_poly.entity_id
_entity_poly.type
_entity_poly.pdbx_seq_one_letter_code
_entity_poly.pdbx_strand_id
1 'polypeptide(L)'
;MRSSTRKIEVLLTTRIYTQLILNENYESLFNQDNRQQWITILTHDFDHFKKNLNEIEHITTDEKLKLIGLIAWLQCYIQYYVYVFKHDENNKIIQDINNIFIQDDFKFYSTLKLFIIKQLCQLYNVTFHNLCSKFASRNVDWINSMITQPFNQRTQDVRHYVILPTPLFESCKEFKRIDDILSSKPSSDQLRDLIKECATKRVSSYCFIIWFVHHYARFYMENILPDTQIVNLIQDNVKEELINYFEPIGYQLIISLCTNFNDKSYFQLKPFMSEENLHLRLIVLNIIALLISFKSIDKISLFGFLLYDGNKKMPTNYTEHFKMFNSLTGVAIANDYARIQMMNIRTQIDEQIKNNKIDEPDHYIIRCSSNCLWMFYFNNCDRSNEQRSCPLCKNEIIISNNNDFNVINSSHIRMNINEALEFISKYIDLETQNDCSNIIKKCDHLKQPLTSEFINFFTHAIFLFLNELNLIPNSTTTTHCVYFQESIKKYYGLLRTHLSNIDQCYIWLYKLINHMLQKTFVVKGYLNRREKVIELEKLIEEKLILPHIKSVINEIKEYKTAYVDFVYGDNKNFIFANFVDEIIEDNENWHVI
;
A
#
# COMPACT_ATOMS: atom_id res chain seq x y z
N MET A 1 -4.15 -35.48 -7.85
CA MET A 1 -4.84 -35.70 -9.15
C MET A 1 -5.87 -34.62 -9.54
N ARG A 2 -5.98 -33.48 -8.82
CA ARG A 2 -6.89 -32.36 -9.20
C ARG A 2 -6.19 -31.15 -9.86
N SER A 3 -4.87 -31.22 -10.13
CA SER A 3 -4.10 -30.10 -10.73
C SER A 3 -3.82 -30.23 -12.23
N SER A 4 -4.06 -31.41 -12.83
CA SER A 4 -3.88 -31.64 -14.26
C SER A 4 -5.08 -31.17 -15.10
N THR A 5 -6.29 -31.17 -14.53
CA THR A 5 -7.53 -30.78 -15.21
C THR A 5 -7.60 -29.27 -15.48
N ARG A 6 -7.08 -28.41 -14.59
CA ARG A 6 -7.04 -26.94 -14.80
C ARG A 6 -6.03 -26.49 -15.85
N LYS A 7 -4.92 -27.23 -16.02
CA LYS A 7 -3.95 -27.02 -17.13
C LYS A 7 -4.52 -27.48 -18.47
N ILE A 8 -5.36 -28.53 -18.45
CA ILE A 8 -6.10 -28.97 -19.62
C ILE A 8 -7.20 -27.94 -19.96
N GLU A 9 -7.90 -27.34 -19.00
CA GLU A 9 -8.90 -26.27 -19.26
C GLU A 9 -8.30 -25.00 -19.90
N VAL A 10 -7.06 -24.64 -19.58
CA VAL A 10 -6.29 -23.57 -20.26
C VAL A 10 -5.79 -24.01 -21.66
N LEU A 11 -5.45 -25.29 -21.84
CA LEU A 11 -5.19 -25.89 -23.16
C LEU A 11 -6.47 -26.06 -24.01
N LEU A 12 -7.65 -26.02 -23.40
CA LEU A 12 -8.96 -26.24 -24.03
C LEU A 12 -9.68 -24.93 -24.42
N THR A 13 -9.40 -23.82 -23.75
CA THR A 13 -10.01 -22.50 -24.07
C THR A 13 -9.49 -21.92 -25.38
N THR A 14 -8.36 -22.42 -25.89
CA THR A 14 -7.89 -22.20 -27.26
C THR A 14 -8.40 -23.25 -28.27
N ARG A 15 -8.89 -24.40 -27.79
CA ARG A 15 -9.13 -25.61 -28.60
C ARG A 15 -10.28 -25.49 -29.60
N ILE A 16 -11.24 -24.58 -29.45
CA ILE A 16 -12.29 -24.36 -30.48
C ILE A 16 -11.66 -23.79 -31.75
N TYR A 17 -10.79 -22.80 -31.59
CA TYR A 17 -10.01 -22.22 -32.68
C TYR A 17 -8.97 -23.21 -33.21
N THR A 18 -8.31 -23.97 -32.34
CA THR A 18 -7.38 -25.02 -32.78
C THR A 18 -8.09 -26.22 -33.44
N GLN A 19 -9.34 -26.54 -33.08
CA GLN A 19 -10.18 -27.57 -33.73
C GLN A 19 -10.73 -27.10 -35.07
N LEU A 20 -11.03 -25.79 -35.22
CA LEU A 20 -11.32 -25.16 -36.51
C LEU A 20 -10.10 -25.21 -37.45
N ILE A 21 -8.88 -25.17 -36.89
CA ILE A 21 -7.61 -25.11 -37.63
C ILE A 21 -7.04 -26.49 -37.98
N LEU A 22 -7.07 -27.46 -37.06
CA LEU A 22 -6.30 -28.72 -37.15
C LEU A 22 -7.08 -29.93 -37.65
N ASN A 23 -8.35 -29.79 -38.03
CA ASN A 23 -9.15 -30.94 -38.44
C ASN A 23 -9.05 -31.14 -39.97
N GLU A 24 -8.23 -32.10 -40.40
CA GLU A 24 -7.93 -32.43 -41.80
C GLU A 24 -9.17 -32.80 -42.64
N ASN A 25 -10.32 -33.08 -42.01
CA ASN A 25 -11.58 -33.38 -42.69
C ASN A 25 -12.41 -32.13 -43.09
N TYR A 26 -11.96 -30.90 -42.79
CA TYR A 26 -12.79 -29.69 -42.93
C TYR A 26 -12.90 -29.07 -44.33
N GLU A 27 -11.99 -29.35 -45.29
CA GLU A 27 -12.18 -28.86 -46.67
C GLU A 27 -13.45 -29.43 -47.32
N SER A 28 -13.85 -30.65 -46.93
CA SER A 28 -15.10 -31.27 -47.40
C SER A 28 -16.38 -30.77 -46.69
N LEU A 29 -16.26 -29.98 -45.62
CA LEU A 29 -17.38 -29.58 -44.75
C LEU A 29 -17.86 -28.13 -44.99
N PHE A 30 -17.16 -27.33 -45.80
CA PHE A 30 -17.50 -25.94 -46.14
C PHE A 30 -18.52 -25.78 -47.30
N ASN A 31 -19.36 -26.78 -47.53
CA ASN A 31 -20.59 -26.60 -48.32
C ASN A 31 -21.55 -25.64 -47.59
N GLN A 32 -22.26 -24.81 -48.35
CA GLN A 32 -23.12 -23.73 -47.82
C GLN A 32 -24.13 -24.22 -46.77
N ASP A 33 -24.58 -25.47 -46.84
CA ASP A 33 -25.62 -26.04 -45.95
C ASP A 33 -25.18 -26.29 -44.50
N ASN A 34 -23.87 -26.42 -44.22
CA ASN A 34 -23.37 -26.71 -42.86
C ASN A 34 -23.06 -25.44 -42.03
N ARG A 35 -23.04 -24.25 -42.64
CA ARG A 35 -22.63 -23.00 -41.98
C ARG A 35 -23.66 -22.52 -40.94
N GLN A 36 -24.95 -22.64 -41.24
CA GLN A 36 -26.03 -22.31 -40.31
C GLN A 36 -26.00 -23.20 -39.05
N GLN A 37 -25.65 -24.48 -39.19
CA GLN A 37 -25.57 -25.43 -38.08
C GLN A 37 -24.43 -25.09 -37.12
N TRP A 38 -23.27 -24.67 -37.64
CA TRP A 38 -22.16 -24.21 -36.81
C TRP A 38 -22.45 -22.92 -36.06
N ILE A 39 -23.11 -21.95 -36.69
CA ILE A 39 -23.57 -20.75 -35.99
C ILE A 39 -24.52 -21.14 -34.86
N THR A 40 -25.41 -22.09 -35.11
CA THR A 40 -26.34 -22.58 -34.10
C THR A 40 -25.60 -23.23 -32.94
N ILE A 41 -24.65 -24.14 -33.19
CA ILE A 41 -23.82 -24.79 -32.15
C ILE A 41 -23.02 -23.73 -31.37
N LEU A 42 -22.30 -22.86 -32.07
CA LEU A 42 -21.42 -21.88 -31.46
C LEU A 42 -22.19 -20.80 -30.68
N THR A 43 -23.41 -20.46 -31.08
CA THR A 43 -24.27 -19.50 -30.34
C THR A 43 -25.13 -20.14 -29.26
N HIS A 44 -25.40 -21.45 -29.34
CA HIS A 44 -26.18 -22.18 -28.33
C HIS A 44 -25.32 -22.63 -27.16
N ASP A 45 -24.10 -23.11 -27.43
CA ASP A 45 -23.23 -23.71 -26.42
C ASP A 45 -22.21 -22.72 -25.82
N PHE A 46 -22.05 -21.53 -26.42
CA PHE A 46 -21.06 -20.53 -25.99
C PHE A 46 -21.63 -19.09 -25.97
N ASP A 47 -22.08 -18.64 -24.81
CA ASP A 47 -22.69 -17.31 -24.62
C ASP A 47 -21.79 -16.13 -25.04
N HIS A 48 -20.47 -16.23 -24.85
CA HIS A 48 -19.51 -15.21 -25.28
C HIS A 48 -19.43 -15.09 -26.81
N PHE A 49 -19.52 -16.21 -27.52
CA PHE A 49 -19.50 -16.23 -28.99
C PHE A 49 -20.75 -15.56 -29.54
N LYS A 50 -21.91 -15.85 -28.94
CA LYS A 50 -23.20 -15.21 -29.24
C LYS A 50 -23.16 -13.69 -29.01
N LYS A 51 -22.58 -13.23 -27.90
CA LYS A 51 -22.43 -11.79 -27.59
C LYS A 51 -21.57 -11.07 -28.64
N ASN A 52 -20.39 -11.61 -28.96
CA ASN A 52 -19.48 -11.03 -29.96
C ASN A 52 -20.08 -10.99 -31.37
N LEU A 53 -20.86 -12.02 -31.76
CA LEU A 53 -21.55 -12.06 -33.06
C LEU A 53 -22.63 -11.00 -33.20
N ASN A 54 -23.28 -10.65 -32.08
CA ASN A 54 -24.32 -9.63 -32.02
C ASN A 54 -23.75 -8.20 -31.98
N GLU A 55 -22.57 -8.01 -31.40
CA GLU A 55 -21.90 -6.69 -31.32
C GLU A 55 -21.31 -6.23 -32.67
N ILE A 56 -21.05 -7.15 -33.60
CA ILE A 56 -20.59 -6.82 -34.96
C ILE A 56 -21.83 -6.46 -35.82
N GLU A 57 -22.30 -5.23 -35.71
CA GLU A 57 -23.37 -4.71 -36.58
C GLU A 57 -22.85 -4.43 -38.00
N HIS A 58 -23.71 -4.61 -39.00
CA HIS A 58 -23.50 -4.26 -40.43
C HIS A 58 -22.69 -5.22 -41.34
N ILE A 59 -22.37 -6.44 -40.90
CA ILE A 59 -21.60 -7.39 -41.72
C ILE A 59 -22.40 -8.67 -41.97
N THR A 60 -22.30 -9.27 -43.16
CA THR A 60 -23.02 -10.51 -43.47
C THR A 60 -22.53 -11.68 -42.61
N THR A 61 -23.39 -12.67 -42.38
CA THR A 61 -23.09 -13.85 -41.55
C THR A 61 -21.82 -14.59 -42.01
N ASP A 62 -21.58 -14.66 -43.32
CA ASP A 62 -20.39 -15.29 -43.90
C ASP A 62 -19.10 -14.51 -43.60
N GLU A 63 -19.16 -13.19 -43.67
CA GLU A 63 -18.03 -12.31 -43.34
C GLU A 63 -17.70 -12.33 -41.84
N LYS A 64 -18.72 -12.47 -40.97
CA LYS A 64 -18.52 -12.66 -39.52
C LYS A 64 -17.76 -13.95 -39.22
N LEU A 65 -18.15 -15.07 -39.83
CA LEU A 65 -17.44 -16.35 -39.68
C LEU A 65 -16.01 -16.29 -40.20
N LYS A 66 -15.80 -15.60 -41.33
CA LYS A 66 -14.46 -15.39 -41.90
C LYS A 66 -13.59 -14.56 -40.96
N LEU A 67 -14.11 -13.48 -40.38
CA LEU A 67 -13.38 -12.65 -39.42
C LEU A 67 -13.00 -13.45 -38.17
N ILE A 68 -13.92 -14.26 -37.64
CA ILE A 68 -13.67 -15.14 -36.49
C ILE A 68 -12.57 -16.16 -36.81
N GLY A 69 -12.61 -16.79 -37.98
CA GLY A 69 -11.56 -17.71 -38.44
C GLY A 69 -10.20 -17.02 -38.59
N LEU A 70 -10.18 -15.76 -39.04
CA LEU A 70 -8.95 -14.98 -39.11
C LEU A 70 -8.39 -14.63 -37.72
N ILE A 71 -9.24 -14.25 -36.76
CA ILE A 71 -8.84 -13.98 -35.37
C ILE A 71 -8.31 -15.26 -34.71
N ALA A 72 -8.94 -16.41 -34.98
CA ALA A 72 -8.52 -17.73 -34.51
C ALA A 72 -7.08 -18.06 -34.94
N TRP A 73 -6.82 -17.93 -36.25
CA TRP A 73 -5.50 -18.16 -36.83
C TRP A 73 -4.48 -17.18 -36.29
N LEU A 74 -4.84 -15.90 -36.20
CA LEU A 74 -3.99 -14.86 -35.64
C LEU A 74 -3.58 -15.19 -34.19
N GLN A 75 -4.52 -15.60 -33.34
CA GLN A 75 -4.23 -16.02 -31.97
C GLN A 75 -3.29 -17.22 -31.91
N CYS A 76 -3.50 -18.22 -32.77
CA CYS A 76 -2.61 -19.39 -32.87
C CYS A 76 -1.19 -18.99 -33.27
N TYR A 77 -1.04 -18.14 -34.30
CA TYR A 77 0.27 -17.63 -34.73
C TYR A 77 0.95 -16.80 -33.65
N ILE A 78 0.22 -15.99 -32.90
CA ILE A 78 0.77 -15.24 -31.78
C ILE A 78 1.24 -16.18 -30.66
N GLN A 79 0.48 -17.21 -30.31
CA GLN A 79 0.90 -18.16 -29.28
C GLN A 79 2.13 -18.95 -29.72
N TYR A 80 2.20 -19.34 -30.99
CA TYR A 80 3.40 -19.94 -31.56
C TYR A 80 4.59 -18.98 -31.52
N TYR A 81 4.39 -17.71 -31.89
CA TYR A 81 5.39 -16.66 -31.76
C TYR A 81 5.88 -16.56 -30.31
N VAL A 82 4.98 -16.45 -29.32
CA VAL A 82 5.32 -16.40 -27.88
C VAL A 82 6.10 -17.63 -27.43
N TYR A 83 5.72 -18.83 -27.88
CA TYR A 83 6.44 -20.08 -27.60
C TYR A 83 7.87 -20.02 -28.13
N VAL A 84 8.05 -19.73 -29.42
CA VAL A 84 9.39 -19.72 -30.01
C VAL A 84 10.24 -18.59 -29.41
N PHE A 85 9.61 -17.45 -29.14
CA PHE A 85 10.23 -16.31 -28.48
C PHE A 85 10.69 -16.65 -27.06
N LYS A 86 9.91 -17.45 -26.31
CA LYS A 86 10.32 -17.95 -24.99
C LYS A 86 11.53 -18.87 -25.06
N HIS A 87 11.55 -19.78 -26.03
CA HIS A 87 12.57 -20.81 -26.19
C HIS A 87 13.84 -20.36 -26.95
N ASP A 88 13.87 -19.11 -27.42
CA ASP A 88 15.01 -18.52 -28.14
C ASP A 88 15.39 -19.32 -29.40
N GLU A 89 14.39 -19.90 -30.08
CA GLU A 89 14.64 -20.65 -31.31
C GLU A 89 14.76 -19.69 -32.51
N ASN A 90 15.83 -19.85 -33.30
CA ASN A 90 16.05 -19.06 -34.50
C ASN A 90 15.12 -19.54 -35.63
N ASN A 91 13.99 -18.87 -35.81
CA ASN A 91 13.06 -19.12 -36.91
C ASN A 91 12.95 -17.88 -37.82
N LYS A 92 13.11 -18.08 -39.13
CA LYS A 92 13.01 -17.01 -40.14
C LYS A 92 11.65 -16.28 -40.10
N ILE A 93 10.58 -17.02 -39.81
CA ILE A 93 9.22 -16.48 -39.68
C ILE A 93 9.13 -15.43 -38.56
N ILE A 94 9.94 -15.56 -37.50
CA ILE A 94 9.95 -14.61 -36.37
C ILE A 94 10.63 -13.31 -36.75
N GLN A 95 11.66 -13.35 -37.59
CA GLN A 95 12.27 -12.14 -38.12
C GLN A 95 11.28 -11.37 -38.99
N ASP A 96 10.50 -12.07 -39.81
CA ASP A 96 9.44 -11.46 -40.62
C ASP A 96 8.34 -10.83 -39.75
N ILE A 97 7.88 -11.53 -38.71
CA ILE A 97 6.91 -10.99 -37.74
C ILE A 97 7.49 -9.80 -36.96
N ASN A 98 8.76 -9.87 -36.55
CA ASN A 98 9.44 -8.75 -35.89
C ASN A 98 9.47 -7.52 -36.79
N ASN A 99 9.78 -7.69 -38.08
CA ASN A 99 9.78 -6.59 -39.05
C ASN A 99 8.39 -5.96 -39.22
N ILE A 100 7.32 -6.76 -39.19
CA ILE A 100 5.94 -6.25 -39.18
C ILE A 100 5.67 -5.45 -37.91
N PHE A 101 6.09 -5.95 -36.74
CA PHE A 101 5.91 -5.24 -35.47
C PHE A 101 6.84 -4.04 -35.30
N ILE A 102 7.88 -3.84 -36.09
CA ILE A 102 8.65 -2.58 -36.07
C ILE A 102 7.85 -1.42 -36.67
N GLN A 103 6.88 -1.71 -37.55
CA GLN A 103 6.05 -0.68 -38.19
C GLN A 103 4.95 -0.23 -37.20
N ASP A 104 5.01 1.03 -36.75
CA ASP A 104 4.04 1.62 -35.81
C ASP A 104 2.81 2.25 -36.52
N ASP A 105 2.58 1.90 -37.78
CA ASP A 105 1.63 2.60 -38.64
C ASP A 105 0.15 2.22 -38.38
N PHE A 106 -0.13 1.14 -37.62
CA PHE A 106 -1.49 0.65 -37.37
C PHE A 106 -1.76 0.29 -35.91
N LYS A 107 -2.88 0.82 -35.37
CA LYS A 107 -3.41 0.48 -34.02
C LYS A 107 -3.52 -1.02 -33.77
N PHE A 108 -3.87 -1.78 -34.81
CA PHE A 108 -3.97 -3.23 -34.74
C PHE A 108 -2.65 -3.90 -34.31
N TYR A 109 -1.49 -3.43 -34.81
CA TYR A 109 -0.20 -3.96 -34.40
C TYR A 109 0.13 -3.63 -32.95
N SER A 110 -0.23 -2.44 -32.48
CA SER A 110 -0.12 -2.06 -31.06
C SER A 110 -0.90 -3.01 -30.15
N THR A 111 -2.13 -3.37 -30.52
CA THR A 111 -2.96 -4.35 -29.79
C THR A 111 -2.32 -5.73 -29.76
N LEU A 112 -1.73 -6.19 -30.88
CA LEU A 112 -1.03 -7.48 -30.93
C LEU A 112 0.24 -7.50 -30.08
N LYS A 113 1.03 -6.42 -30.11
CA LYS A 113 2.21 -6.26 -29.26
C LYS A 113 1.84 -6.34 -27.78
N LEU A 114 0.79 -5.62 -27.35
CA LEU A 114 0.28 -5.68 -25.98
C LEU A 114 -0.16 -7.09 -25.58
N PHE A 115 -0.90 -7.78 -26.46
CA PHE A 115 -1.34 -9.15 -26.21
C PHE A 115 -0.15 -10.12 -26.05
N ILE A 116 0.86 -10.02 -26.93
CA ILE A 116 2.11 -10.82 -26.85
C ILE A 116 2.81 -10.59 -25.51
N ILE A 117 3.00 -9.32 -25.13
CA ILE A 117 3.68 -8.97 -23.88
C ILE A 117 2.91 -9.51 -22.67
N LYS A 118 1.57 -9.41 -22.67
CA LYS A 118 0.74 -9.96 -21.60
C LYS A 118 0.90 -11.48 -21.48
N GLN A 119 0.87 -12.20 -22.59
CA GLN A 119 1.10 -13.64 -22.62
C GLN A 119 2.50 -14.01 -22.09
N LEU A 120 3.53 -13.24 -22.45
CA LEU A 120 4.89 -13.43 -21.92
C LEU A 120 4.95 -13.18 -20.41
N CYS A 121 4.34 -12.10 -19.90
CA CYS A 121 4.27 -11.82 -18.46
C CYS A 121 3.59 -12.95 -17.69
N GLN A 122 2.45 -13.45 -18.20
CA GLN A 122 1.72 -14.59 -17.62
C GLN A 122 2.57 -15.88 -17.63
N LEU A 123 3.23 -16.20 -18.75
CA LEU A 123 4.03 -17.42 -18.88
C LEU A 123 5.28 -17.44 -18.00
N TYR A 124 5.86 -16.27 -17.74
CA TYR A 124 7.03 -16.13 -16.86
C TYR A 124 6.66 -15.84 -15.41
N ASN A 125 5.39 -15.52 -15.13
CA ASN A 125 4.91 -15.05 -13.84
C ASN A 125 5.73 -13.85 -13.33
N VAL A 126 5.89 -12.85 -14.19
CA VAL A 126 6.66 -11.61 -13.92
C VAL A 126 5.88 -10.38 -14.37
N THR A 127 6.18 -9.23 -13.78
CA THR A 127 5.68 -7.92 -14.21
C THR A 127 6.29 -7.51 -15.56
N PHE A 128 5.69 -6.52 -16.23
CA PHE A 128 6.26 -5.98 -17.47
C PHE A 128 7.70 -5.49 -17.28
N HIS A 129 7.97 -4.78 -16.19
CA HIS A 129 9.32 -4.28 -15.87
C HIS A 129 10.36 -5.42 -15.80
N ASN A 130 10.02 -6.51 -15.11
CA ASN A 130 10.90 -7.66 -15.00
C ASN A 130 11.04 -8.39 -16.34
N LEU A 131 9.98 -8.42 -17.15
CA LEU A 131 10.05 -8.90 -18.52
C LEU A 131 11.02 -8.05 -19.34
N CYS A 132 10.89 -6.72 -19.33
CA CYS A 132 11.79 -5.80 -20.03
C CYS A 132 13.27 -6.06 -19.65
N SER A 133 13.58 -6.18 -18.36
CA SER A 133 14.96 -6.46 -17.91
C SER A 133 15.49 -7.82 -18.42
N LYS A 134 14.62 -8.83 -18.48
CA LYS A 134 14.97 -10.18 -18.95
C LYS A 134 15.19 -10.22 -20.47
N PHE A 135 14.51 -9.35 -21.20
CA PHE A 135 14.56 -9.27 -22.66
C PHE A 135 15.47 -8.14 -23.17
N ALA A 136 16.01 -7.29 -22.30
CA ALA A 136 16.90 -6.18 -22.67
C ALA A 136 18.18 -6.64 -23.40
N SER A 137 18.63 -7.88 -23.16
CA SER A 137 19.77 -8.48 -23.85
C SER A 137 19.41 -9.20 -25.15
N ARG A 138 18.11 -9.33 -25.48
CA ARG A 138 17.64 -9.98 -26.70
C ARG A 138 17.44 -8.93 -27.80
N ASN A 139 17.96 -9.22 -28.99
CA ASN A 139 17.98 -8.27 -30.11
C ASN A 139 16.62 -8.24 -30.84
N VAL A 140 15.59 -7.74 -30.17
CA VAL A 140 14.22 -7.69 -30.70
C VAL A 140 13.78 -6.23 -30.75
N ASP A 141 13.91 -5.63 -31.92
CA ASP A 141 13.85 -4.17 -32.10
C ASP A 141 12.53 -3.53 -31.67
N TRP A 142 11.38 -4.20 -31.83
CA TRP A 142 10.09 -3.63 -31.41
C TRP A 142 9.83 -3.76 -29.90
N ILE A 143 10.37 -4.80 -29.26
CA ILE A 143 10.37 -4.89 -27.79
C ILE A 143 11.37 -3.89 -27.25
N ASN A 144 12.55 -3.79 -27.88
CA ASN A 144 13.55 -2.80 -27.55
C ASN A 144 13.02 -1.39 -27.78
N SER A 145 12.22 -1.08 -28.80
CA SER A 145 11.62 0.26 -28.96
C SER A 145 10.63 0.59 -27.84
N MET A 146 9.96 -0.43 -27.28
CA MET A 146 9.15 -0.29 -26.06
C MET A 146 9.99 -0.19 -24.78
N ILE A 147 11.16 -0.83 -24.73
CA ILE A 147 12.12 -0.77 -23.61
C ILE A 147 12.97 0.51 -23.65
N THR A 148 13.30 1.03 -24.84
CA THR A 148 14.25 2.13 -25.10
C THR A 148 13.57 3.48 -25.30
N GLN A 149 12.24 3.55 -25.25
CA GLN A 149 11.62 4.78 -24.78
C GLN A 149 12.20 5.09 -23.40
N PRO A 150 12.71 6.30 -23.18
CA PRO A 150 14.09 6.36 -22.74
C PRO A 150 14.12 6.15 -21.24
N PHE A 151 14.63 5.00 -20.79
CA PHE A 151 15.22 4.88 -19.45
C PHE A 151 16.26 5.99 -19.22
N ASN A 152 16.81 6.56 -20.31
CA ASN A 152 17.73 7.70 -20.33
C ASN A 152 17.04 9.08 -20.26
N GLN A 153 15.72 9.13 -20.39
CA GLN A 153 14.87 10.27 -20.04
C GLN A 153 14.04 9.82 -18.83
N ARG A 154 14.71 9.55 -17.70
CA ARG A 154 14.05 9.76 -16.42
C ARG A 154 13.56 11.21 -16.46
N THR A 155 12.30 11.43 -16.81
CA THR A 155 11.64 12.67 -16.44
C THR A 155 11.90 12.80 -14.95
N GLN A 156 12.31 13.99 -14.48
CA GLN A 156 12.54 14.22 -13.04
C GLN A 156 11.27 14.02 -12.20
N ASP A 157 10.15 13.69 -12.84
CA ASP A 157 8.84 13.55 -12.22
C ASP A 157 8.45 12.08 -12.01
N VAL A 158 8.60 11.65 -10.76
CA VAL A 158 8.21 10.33 -10.23
C VAL A 158 6.76 9.93 -10.56
N ARG A 159 5.87 10.90 -10.80
CA ARG A 159 4.45 10.66 -11.16
C ARG A 159 4.27 9.83 -12.43
N HIS A 160 5.29 9.77 -13.30
CA HIS A 160 5.22 9.01 -14.54
C HIS A 160 5.44 7.50 -14.34
N TYR A 161 6.08 7.10 -13.23
CA TYR A 161 6.53 5.73 -13.00
C TYR A 161 5.94 5.08 -11.75
N VAL A 162 5.43 5.86 -10.81
CA VAL A 162 4.87 5.39 -9.54
C VAL A 162 3.46 5.92 -9.38
N ILE A 163 2.51 5.03 -9.09
CA ILE A 163 1.14 5.44 -8.75
C ILE A 163 1.15 6.02 -7.33
N LEU A 164 0.83 7.31 -7.23
CA LEU A 164 0.82 8.06 -5.98
C LEU A 164 -0.61 8.14 -5.38
N PRO A 165 -0.75 8.43 -4.07
CA PRO A 165 -2.05 8.58 -3.40
C PRO A 165 -2.84 9.85 -3.83
N THR A 166 -3.14 9.99 -5.12
CA THR A 166 -3.90 11.10 -5.70
C THR A 166 -5.39 10.97 -5.41
N PRO A 167 -6.11 12.02 -4.94
CA PRO A 167 -7.56 11.99 -4.77
C PRO A 167 -8.33 12.13 -6.08
N LEU A 168 -8.25 11.10 -6.93
CA LEU A 168 -8.74 11.11 -8.31
C LEU A 168 -10.26 11.22 -8.45
N PHE A 169 -11.03 10.77 -7.45
CA PHE A 169 -12.50 10.70 -7.54
C PHE A 169 -13.17 11.79 -6.71
N GLU A 170 -12.85 11.87 -5.42
CA GLU A 170 -13.53 12.77 -4.49
C GLU A 170 -13.09 14.23 -4.64
N SER A 171 -11.85 14.49 -5.08
CA SER A 171 -11.24 15.82 -4.96
C SER A 171 -10.23 16.17 -6.05
N CYS A 172 -10.32 15.54 -7.21
CA CYS A 172 -9.33 15.71 -8.30
C CYS A 172 -9.24 17.16 -8.79
N LYS A 173 -10.38 17.85 -8.93
CA LYS A 173 -10.40 19.27 -9.34
C LYS A 173 -9.66 20.17 -8.34
N GLU A 174 -9.88 19.94 -7.05
CA GLU A 174 -9.25 20.73 -5.99
C GLU A 174 -7.76 20.40 -5.88
N PHE A 175 -7.39 19.13 -6.05
CA PHE A 175 -5.99 18.73 -6.11
C PHE A 175 -5.26 19.36 -7.29
N LYS A 176 -5.85 19.37 -8.50
CA LYS A 176 -5.28 20.06 -9.66
C LYS A 176 -5.05 21.55 -9.39
N ARG A 177 -6.05 22.24 -8.83
CA ARG A 177 -5.93 23.66 -8.45
C ARG A 177 -4.74 23.90 -7.51
N ILE A 178 -4.60 23.07 -6.47
CA ILE A 178 -3.50 23.19 -5.50
C ILE A 178 -2.16 22.84 -6.15
N ASP A 179 -2.12 21.81 -6.99
CA ASP A 179 -0.94 21.40 -7.74
C ASP A 179 -0.45 22.51 -8.67
N ASP A 180 -1.35 23.21 -9.36
CA ASP A 180 -1.03 24.35 -10.21
C ASP A 180 -0.41 25.51 -9.41
N ILE A 181 -0.97 25.81 -8.23
CA ILE A 181 -0.46 26.88 -7.34
C ILE A 181 0.92 26.52 -6.79
N LEU A 182 1.11 25.30 -6.29
CA LEU A 182 2.35 24.91 -5.62
C LEU A 182 3.48 24.60 -6.63
N SER A 183 3.14 24.05 -7.80
CA SER A 183 4.12 23.75 -8.85
C SER A 183 4.60 25.01 -9.59
N SER A 184 3.84 26.12 -9.54
CA SER A 184 4.24 27.40 -10.15
C SER A 184 5.23 28.23 -9.30
N LYS A 185 5.77 27.66 -8.21
CA LYS A 185 6.69 28.31 -7.26
C LYS A 185 6.08 29.58 -6.65
N PRO A 186 5.08 29.42 -5.77
CA PRO A 186 4.33 30.55 -5.22
C PRO A 186 5.23 31.46 -4.37
N SER A 187 4.88 32.74 -4.30
CA SER A 187 5.48 33.67 -3.32
C SER A 187 5.08 33.28 -1.90
N SER A 188 5.78 33.83 -0.89
CA SER A 188 5.43 33.62 0.51
C SER A 188 3.99 34.02 0.82
N ASP A 189 3.51 35.12 0.25
CA ASP A 189 2.16 35.63 0.50
C ASP A 189 1.10 34.72 -0.13
N GLN A 190 1.34 34.27 -1.37
CA GLN A 190 0.47 33.30 -2.04
C GLN A 190 0.37 32.00 -1.25
N LEU A 191 1.48 31.50 -0.70
CA LEU A 191 1.45 30.31 0.13
C LEU A 191 0.71 30.55 1.46
N ARG A 192 0.92 31.71 2.12
CA ARG A 192 0.19 32.05 3.36
C ARG A 192 -1.31 32.08 3.13
N ASP A 193 -1.75 32.65 2.01
CA ASP A 193 -3.17 32.72 1.66
C ASP A 193 -3.74 31.33 1.36
N LEU A 194 -2.98 30.48 0.66
CA LEU A 194 -3.37 29.09 0.44
C LEU A 194 -3.49 28.31 1.77
N ILE A 195 -2.54 28.48 2.69
CA ILE A 195 -2.58 27.84 4.02
C ILE A 195 -3.85 28.26 4.79
N LYS A 196 -4.17 29.56 4.80
CA LYS A 196 -5.39 30.08 5.44
C LYS A 196 -6.65 29.49 4.81
N GLU A 197 -6.68 29.35 3.50
CA GLU A 197 -7.79 28.69 2.80
C GLU A 197 -7.94 27.24 3.27
N CYS A 198 -6.84 26.47 3.23
CA CYS A 198 -6.80 25.08 3.63
C CYS A 198 -7.22 24.88 5.10
N ALA A 199 -6.96 25.85 5.99
CA ALA A 199 -7.35 25.80 7.39
C ALA A 199 -8.87 25.72 7.63
N THR A 200 -9.68 26.12 6.65
CA THR A 200 -11.15 26.17 6.76
C THR A 200 -11.85 25.12 5.89
N LYS A 201 -11.12 24.44 5.01
CA LYS A 201 -11.67 23.46 4.06
C LYS A 201 -10.91 22.15 4.18
N ARG A 202 -11.55 21.11 4.72
CA ARG A 202 -10.94 19.77 4.86
C ARG A 202 -10.36 19.25 3.54
N VAL A 203 -11.13 19.33 2.45
CA VAL A 203 -10.69 18.81 1.15
C VAL A 203 -9.43 19.55 0.67
N SER A 204 -9.42 20.88 0.74
CA SER A 204 -8.26 21.69 0.38
C SER A 204 -7.06 21.41 1.28
N SER A 205 -7.26 21.23 2.59
CA SER A 205 -6.18 20.82 3.51
C SER A 205 -5.60 19.46 3.15
N TYR A 206 -6.44 18.49 2.85
CA TYR A 206 -5.98 17.17 2.45
C TYR A 206 -5.17 17.24 1.15
N CYS A 207 -5.72 17.88 0.11
CA CYS A 207 -5.05 18.05 -1.17
C CYS A 207 -3.71 18.80 -1.05
N PHE A 208 -3.65 19.81 -0.18
CA PHE A 208 -2.42 20.54 0.14
C PHE A 208 -1.33 19.63 0.72
N ILE A 209 -1.67 18.79 1.70
CA ILE A 209 -0.70 17.87 2.32
C ILE A 209 -0.30 16.75 1.35
N ILE A 210 -1.24 16.21 0.57
CA ILE A 210 -0.96 15.19 -0.45
C ILE A 210 -0.03 15.71 -1.54
N TRP A 211 -0.10 17.00 -1.87
CA TRP A 211 0.88 17.59 -2.78
C TRP A 211 2.31 17.45 -2.25
N PHE A 212 2.53 17.68 -0.94
CA PHE A 212 3.85 17.43 -0.33
C PHE A 212 4.21 15.95 -0.31
N VAL A 213 3.25 15.04 -0.17
CA VAL A 213 3.49 13.59 -0.31
C VAL A 213 3.94 13.24 -1.74
N HIS A 214 3.33 13.86 -2.76
CA HIS A 214 3.77 13.73 -4.15
C HIS A 214 5.17 14.29 -4.35
N HIS A 215 5.43 15.49 -3.83
CA HIS A 215 6.72 16.14 -3.91
C HIS A 215 7.82 15.28 -3.24
N TYR A 216 7.52 14.68 -2.10
CA TYR A 216 8.41 13.78 -1.36
C TYR A 216 8.74 12.50 -2.14
N ALA A 217 7.80 11.95 -2.92
CA ALA A 217 8.03 10.71 -3.66
C ALA A 217 9.22 10.78 -4.63
N ARG A 218 9.64 11.98 -5.07
CA ARG A 218 10.83 12.16 -5.91
C ARG A 218 12.12 11.62 -5.28
N PHE A 219 12.22 11.56 -3.95
CA PHE A 219 13.40 11.04 -3.24
C PHE A 219 13.59 9.52 -3.41
N TYR A 220 12.61 8.84 -4.01
CA TYR A 220 12.79 7.48 -4.51
C TYR A 220 13.73 7.40 -5.72
N MET A 221 13.92 8.51 -6.45
CA MET A 221 14.85 8.59 -7.58
C MET A 221 16.29 8.84 -7.10
N GLU A 222 17.27 8.40 -7.89
CA GLU A 222 18.69 8.56 -7.57
C GLU A 222 19.13 10.03 -7.55
N ASN A 223 20.02 10.36 -6.62
CA ASN A 223 20.72 11.66 -6.51
C ASN A 223 19.81 12.90 -6.38
N ILE A 224 18.60 12.75 -5.83
CA ILE A 224 17.72 13.89 -5.56
C ILE A 224 18.06 14.54 -4.21
N LEU A 225 18.33 15.85 -4.24
CA LEU A 225 18.53 16.69 -3.05
C LEU A 225 17.25 17.45 -2.69
N PRO A 226 17.10 17.89 -1.41
CA PRO A 226 16.00 18.77 -1.01
C PRO A 226 15.93 20.05 -1.85
N ASP A 227 14.72 20.47 -2.16
CA ASP A 227 14.47 21.73 -2.86
C ASP A 227 14.62 22.86 -1.86
N THR A 228 15.80 23.47 -1.86
CA THR A 228 16.15 24.53 -0.92
C THR A 228 15.19 25.72 -0.99
N GLN A 229 14.58 26.01 -2.14
CA GLN A 229 13.61 27.09 -2.26
C GLN A 229 12.34 26.77 -1.48
N ILE A 230 11.78 25.57 -1.68
CA ILE A 230 10.59 25.11 -0.95
C ILE A 230 10.90 24.96 0.54
N VAL A 231 12.05 24.38 0.89
CA VAL A 231 12.45 24.20 2.29
C VAL A 231 12.52 25.53 3.02
N ASN A 232 13.21 26.53 2.46
CA ASN A 232 13.32 27.86 3.07
C ASN A 232 11.94 28.52 3.18
N LEU A 233 11.12 28.41 2.14
CA LEU A 233 9.78 28.97 2.14
C LEU A 233 8.90 28.35 3.26
N ILE A 234 9.02 27.04 3.52
CA ILE A 234 8.31 26.36 4.61
C ILE A 234 8.91 26.68 5.99
N GLN A 235 10.23 26.67 6.15
CA GLN A 235 10.90 26.81 7.46
C GLN A 235 10.94 28.26 7.93
N ASP A 236 11.19 29.21 7.03
CA ASP A 236 11.49 30.59 7.37
C ASP A 236 10.30 31.51 7.06
N ASN A 237 9.55 31.24 5.98
CA ASN A 237 8.52 32.17 5.51
C ASN A 237 7.10 31.83 5.95
N VAL A 238 6.71 30.57 6.20
CA VAL A 238 5.31 30.22 6.54
C VAL A 238 5.14 29.29 7.75
N LYS A 239 6.22 29.08 8.50
CA LYS A 239 6.24 28.18 9.66
C LYS A 239 5.17 28.52 10.70
N GLU A 240 4.99 29.80 11.02
CA GLU A 240 4.01 30.24 12.00
C GLU A 240 2.58 29.95 11.55
N GLU A 241 2.24 30.24 10.29
CA GLU A 241 0.94 29.88 9.72
C GLU A 241 0.68 28.37 9.77
N LEU A 242 1.66 27.57 9.35
CA LEU A 242 1.53 26.11 9.37
C LEU A 242 1.30 25.59 10.78
N ILE A 243 2.03 26.08 11.78
CA ILE A 243 1.83 25.69 13.19
C ILE A 243 0.46 26.17 13.69
N ASN A 244 0.05 27.39 13.36
CA ASN A 244 -1.23 27.94 13.82
C ASN A 244 -2.43 27.17 13.26
N TYR A 245 -2.39 26.78 11.99
CA TYR A 245 -3.51 26.16 11.30
C TYR A 245 -3.48 24.63 11.27
N PHE A 246 -2.29 24.01 11.34
CA PHE A 246 -2.12 22.54 11.29
C PHE A 246 -1.50 21.94 12.55
N GLU A 247 -1.26 22.75 13.60
CA GLU A 247 -0.50 22.37 14.80
C GLU A 247 0.96 21.97 14.48
N PRO A 248 1.84 21.80 15.49
CA PRO A 248 3.21 21.35 15.26
C PRO A 248 3.30 20.05 14.47
N ILE A 249 2.36 19.12 14.64
CA ILE A 249 2.32 17.84 13.91
C ILE A 249 2.22 18.01 12.39
N GLY A 250 1.39 18.95 11.92
CA GLY A 250 1.24 19.21 10.49
C GLY A 250 2.45 19.92 9.89
N TYR A 251 3.01 20.91 10.60
CA TYR A 251 4.26 21.54 10.20
C TYR A 251 5.41 20.52 10.12
N GLN A 252 5.56 19.66 11.15
CA GLN A 252 6.59 18.63 11.20
C GLN A 252 6.47 17.60 10.07
N LEU A 253 5.24 17.20 9.71
CA LEU A 253 5.02 16.36 8.54
C LEU A 253 5.52 17.05 7.26
N ILE A 254 5.04 18.26 6.99
CA ILE A 254 5.34 18.98 5.74
C ILE A 254 6.84 19.20 5.60
N ILE A 255 7.52 19.64 6.66
CA ILE A 255 8.95 19.86 6.58
C ILE A 255 9.72 18.56 6.36
N SER A 256 9.33 17.47 7.03
CA SER A 256 9.97 16.16 6.86
C SER A 256 9.79 15.62 5.43
N LEU A 257 8.62 15.85 4.82
CA LEU A 257 8.36 15.53 3.40
C LEU A 257 9.28 16.33 2.47
N CYS A 258 9.54 17.61 2.77
CA CYS A 258 10.44 18.45 1.98
C CYS A 258 11.92 18.03 2.08
N THR A 259 12.32 17.47 3.22
CA THR A 259 13.72 17.12 3.53
C THR A 259 14.04 15.62 3.49
N ASN A 260 13.09 14.78 3.05
CA ASN A 260 13.21 13.30 2.99
C ASN A 260 13.37 12.59 4.35
N PHE A 261 12.86 13.18 5.43
CA PHE A 261 13.05 12.67 6.79
C PHE A 261 14.54 12.48 7.16
N ASN A 262 14.80 11.95 8.35
CA ASN A 262 16.16 11.63 8.78
C ASN A 262 16.58 10.22 8.33
N ASP A 263 17.89 9.94 8.33
CA ASP A 263 18.43 8.68 7.79
C ASP A 263 18.02 7.39 8.52
N LYS A 264 17.48 7.55 9.73
CA LYS A 264 17.05 6.48 10.62
C LYS A 264 15.53 6.32 10.63
N SER A 265 14.80 7.23 9.97
CA SER A 265 13.35 7.24 9.98
C SER A 265 12.81 6.11 9.13
N TYR A 266 11.71 5.49 9.60
CA TYR A 266 10.93 4.60 8.74
C TYR A 266 10.54 5.29 7.42
N PHE A 267 10.23 6.59 7.46
CA PHE A 267 9.78 7.38 6.32
C PHE A 267 10.91 7.99 5.49
N GLN A 268 12.14 7.51 5.59
CA GLN A 268 13.14 7.92 4.60
C GLN A 268 12.92 7.15 3.29
N LEU A 269 12.85 7.85 2.14
CA LEU A 269 12.98 7.20 0.84
C LEU A 269 14.44 7.06 0.43
N LYS A 270 14.75 5.90 -0.13
CA LYS A 270 16.06 5.59 -0.70
C LYS A 270 15.86 5.08 -2.13
N PRO A 271 16.79 5.37 -3.04
CA PRO A 271 16.85 4.70 -4.32
C PRO A 271 16.88 3.17 -4.15
N PHE A 272 16.27 2.45 -5.08
CA PHE A 272 16.21 0.98 -5.11
C PHE A 272 15.45 0.31 -3.96
N MET A 273 14.67 1.06 -3.16
CA MET A 273 13.72 0.49 -2.22
C MET A 273 12.69 -0.38 -2.95
N SER A 274 12.21 -1.48 -2.36
CA SER A 274 11.15 -2.27 -2.98
C SER A 274 9.85 -1.48 -3.10
N GLU A 275 9.09 -1.73 -4.16
CA GLU A 275 7.80 -1.09 -4.44
C GLU A 275 6.83 -1.22 -3.25
N GLU A 276 6.73 -2.41 -2.65
CA GLU A 276 5.91 -2.65 -1.45
C GLU A 276 6.31 -1.74 -0.28
N ASN A 277 7.63 -1.57 -0.04
CA ASN A 277 8.15 -0.71 1.01
C ASN A 277 7.87 0.77 0.74
N LEU A 278 7.99 1.21 -0.51
CA LEU A 278 7.64 2.56 -0.94
C LEU A 278 6.15 2.83 -0.68
N HIS A 279 5.27 1.97 -1.19
CA HIS A 279 3.84 2.19 -1.08
C HIS A 279 3.31 2.08 0.35
N LEU A 280 3.87 1.21 1.19
CA LEU A 280 3.53 1.17 2.62
C LEU A 280 3.79 2.50 3.32
N ARG A 281 4.93 3.15 3.05
CA ARG A 281 5.24 4.49 3.58
C ARG A 281 4.24 5.52 3.07
N LEU A 282 3.95 5.51 1.77
CA LEU A 282 3.00 6.44 1.15
C LEU A 282 1.56 6.24 1.67
N ILE A 283 1.13 5.00 1.95
CA ILE A 283 -0.18 4.71 2.56
C ILE A 283 -0.24 5.33 3.95
N VAL A 284 0.78 5.11 4.79
CA VAL A 284 0.82 5.67 6.14
C VAL A 284 0.79 7.19 6.08
N LEU A 285 1.60 7.81 5.22
CA LEU A 285 1.60 9.27 5.03
C LEU A 285 0.24 9.79 4.52
N ASN A 286 -0.46 9.04 3.66
CA ASN A 286 -1.81 9.37 3.20
C ASN A 286 -2.83 9.34 4.37
N ILE A 287 -2.76 8.34 5.25
CA ILE A 287 -3.58 8.26 6.47
C ILE A 287 -3.35 9.50 7.36
N ILE A 288 -2.08 9.85 7.59
CA ILE A 288 -1.75 11.02 8.43
C ILE A 288 -2.23 12.32 7.77
N ALA A 289 -2.04 12.49 6.46
CA ALA A 289 -2.55 13.64 5.71
C ALA A 289 -4.08 13.78 5.84
N LEU A 290 -4.80 12.66 5.71
CA LEU A 290 -6.25 12.59 5.92
C LEU A 290 -6.61 13.05 7.34
N LEU A 291 -5.98 12.49 8.37
CA LEU A 291 -6.28 12.81 9.76
C LEU A 291 -5.98 14.28 10.12
N ILE A 292 -4.87 14.83 9.64
CA ILE A 292 -4.54 16.24 9.84
C ILE A 292 -5.63 17.12 9.22
N SER A 293 -6.14 16.77 8.04
CA SER A 293 -7.17 17.55 7.34
C SER A 293 -8.50 17.68 8.10
N PHE A 294 -8.81 16.74 9.01
CA PHE A 294 -9.99 16.84 9.86
C PHE A 294 -9.93 18.01 10.85
N LYS A 295 -8.75 18.62 11.07
CA LYS A 295 -8.62 19.86 11.84
C LYS A 295 -9.37 21.03 11.19
N SER A 296 -9.50 21.05 9.86
CA SER A 296 -10.18 22.14 9.15
C SER A 296 -11.71 22.10 9.29
N ILE A 297 -12.28 21.12 10.00
CA ILE A 297 -13.72 21.06 10.29
C ILE A 297 -14.03 21.89 11.54
N ASP A 298 -15.07 22.73 11.50
CA ASP A 298 -15.45 23.64 12.60
C ASP A 298 -15.53 22.98 13.99
N LYS A 299 -16.01 21.73 14.04
CA LYS A 299 -16.16 20.94 15.27
C LYS A 299 -15.34 19.67 15.17
N ILE A 300 -14.88 19.18 16.32
CA ILE A 300 -14.18 17.90 16.42
C ILE A 300 -15.05 16.76 15.87
N SER A 301 -14.45 15.94 15.00
CA SER A 301 -15.03 14.73 14.45
C SER A 301 -14.42 13.49 15.09
N LEU A 302 -15.05 12.33 14.91
CA LEU A 302 -14.50 11.06 15.40
C LEU A 302 -13.08 10.80 14.86
N PHE A 303 -12.85 11.01 13.56
CA PHE A 303 -11.51 10.90 12.98
C PHE A 303 -10.56 12.00 13.44
N GLY A 304 -11.04 13.24 13.57
CA GLY A 304 -10.22 14.34 14.09
C GLY A 304 -9.76 14.09 15.53
N PHE A 305 -10.60 13.45 16.34
CA PHE A 305 -10.29 13.10 17.73
C PHE A 305 -9.18 12.04 17.85
N LEU A 306 -8.77 11.38 16.77
CA LEU A 306 -7.63 10.46 16.79
C LEU A 306 -6.29 11.18 16.92
N LEU A 307 -6.18 12.41 16.38
CA LEU A 307 -4.95 13.22 16.46
C LEU A 307 -5.08 14.44 17.37
N TYR A 308 -6.30 14.94 17.61
CA TYR A 308 -6.55 16.17 18.33
C TYR A 308 -7.46 15.97 19.54
N ASP A 309 -7.31 16.84 20.54
CA ASP A 309 -8.19 16.92 21.69
C ASP A 309 -9.55 17.56 21.32
N GLY A 310 -10.40 17.74 22.33
CA GLY A 310 -11.72 18.34 22.14
C GLY A 310 -11.71 19.80 21.66
N ASN A 311 -10.61 20.51 21.86
CA ASN A 311 -10.40 21.89 21.39
C ASN A 311 -9.70 21.94 20.03
N LYS A 312 -9.57 20.78 19.36
CA LYS A 312 -8.86 20.62 18.08
C LYS A 312 -7.38 21.00 18.19
N LYS A 313 -6.79 20.87 19.38
CA LYS A 313 -5.36 21.08 19.67
C LYS A 313 -4.65 19.74 19.78
N MET A 314 -3.35 19.75 19.56
CA MET A 314 -2.54 18.57 19.81
C MET A 314 -2.60 18.22 21.31
N PRO A 315 -2.89 16.97 21.70
CA PRO A 315 -2.87 16.56 23.10
C PRO A 315 -1.50 16.82 23.73
N THR A 316 -1.49 17.28 24.99
CA THR A 316 -0.24 17.44 25.76
C THR A 316 0.38 16.09 26.13
N ASN A 317 -0.44 15.04 26.23
CA ASN A 317 -0.01 13.68 26.47
C ASN A 317 -0.86 12.71 25.63
N TYR A 318 -0.28 12.19 24.55
CA TYR A 318 -0.95 11.23 23.67
C TYR A 318 -1.29 9.90 24.36
N THR A 319 -0.49 9.44 25.32
CA THR A 319 -0.79 8.20 26.06
C THR A 319 -2.10 8.30 26.85
N GLU A 320 -2.33 9.43 27.53
CA GLU A 320 -3.60 9.69 28.23
C GLU A 320 -4.76 9.91 27.25
N HIS A 321 -4.50 10.58 26.13
CA HIS A 321 -5.49 10.76 25.08
C HIS A 321 -6.00 9.42 24.54
N PHE A 322 -5.09 8.49 24.19
CA PHE A 322 -5.44 7.17 23.68
C PHE A 322 -6.19 6.29 24.70
N LYS A 323 -5.93 6.46 26.01
CA LYS A 323 -6.69 5.77 27.06
C LYS A 323 -8.18 6.10 27.01
N MET A 324 -8.57 7.30 26.57
CA MET A 324 -9.98 7.71 26.47
C MET A 324 -10.76 6.83 25.49
N PHE A 325 -10.10 6.21 24.52
CA PHE A 325 -10.72 5.37 23.49
C PHE A 325 -9.99 4.04 23.32
N ASN A 326 -9.54 3.47 24.44
CA ASN A 326 -8.78 2.23 24.48
C ASN A 326 -9.52 1.03 23.87
N SER A 327 -10.86 1.09 23.81
CA SER A 327 -11.69 0.06 23.20
C SER A 327 -11.65 0.06 21.67
N LEU A 328 -11.04 1.07 21.02
CA LEU A 328 -10.87 1.07 19.57
C LEU A 328 -9.87 0.00 19.17
N THR A 329 -10.22 -0.78 18.15
CA THR A 329 -9.39 -1.88 17.64
C THR A 329 -7.94 -1.44 17.42
N GLY A 330 -7.02 -2.16 18.07
CA GLY A 330 -5.58 -1.93 18.00
C GLY A 330 -5.02 -0.89 18.99
N VAL A 331 -5.85 0.01 19.56
CA VAL A 331 -5.35 1.11 20.41
C VAL A 331 -4.80 0.61 21.74
N ALA A 332 -5.52 -0.29 22.43
CA ALA A 332 -5.05 -0.83 23.71
C ALA A 332 -3.67 -1.48 23.62
N ILE A 333 -3.47 -2.28 22.58
CA ILE A 333 -2.22 -2.98 22.35
C ILE A 333 -1.11 -1.98 22.00
N ALA A 334 -1.39 -1.04 21.07
CA ALA A 334 -0.42 -0.05 20.64
C ALA A 334 -0.03 0.95 21.75
N ASN A 335 -0.92 1.22 22.70
CA ASN A 335 -0.69 2.14 23.81
C ASN A 335 -0.06 1.47 25.06
N ASP A 336 0.11 0.14 25.08
CA ASP A 336 0.80 -0.58 26.15
C ASP A 336 2.30 -0.75 25.86
N TYR A 337 3.06 0.31 26.16
CA TYR A 337 4.52 0.35 26.03
C TYR A 337 5.24 -0.70 26.87
N ALA A 338 4.71 -1.05 28.05
CA ALA A 338 5.32 -2.06 28.90
C ALA A 338 5.20 -3.43 28.24
N ARG A 339 4.04 -3.73 27.67
CA ARG A 339 3.82 -4.97 26.90
C ARG A 339 4.71 -5.06 25.67
N ILE A 340 4.80 -3.99 24.86
CA ILE A 340 5.66 -3.97 23.66
C ILE A 340 7.12 -4.25 24.06
N GLN A 341 7.57 -3.62 25.14
CA GLN A 341 8.89 -3.86 25.69
C GLN A 341 9.07 -5.31 26.15
N MET A 342 8.13 -5.85 26.93
CA MET A 342 8.18 -7.22 27.44
C MET A 342 8.21 -8.24 26.29
N MET A 343 7.45 -8.02 25.22
CA MET A 343 7.50 -8.86 24.02
C MET A 343 8.90 -8.87 23.41
N ASN A 344 9.53 -7.70 23.27
CA ASN A 344 10.89 -7.61 22.76
C ASN A 344 11.91 -8.30 23.68
N ILE A 345 11.80 -8.14 25.00
CA ILE A 345 12.66 -8.84 25.97
C ILE A 345 12.52 -10.37 25.81
N ARG A 346 11.28 -10.86 25.71
CA ARG A 346 11.01 -12.29 25.46
C ARG A 346 11.64 -12.77 24.16
N THR A 347 11.48 -12.04 23.05
CA THR A 347 12.08 -12.41 21.77
C THR A 347 13.61 -12.46 21.85
N GLN A 348 14.24 -11.49 22.51
CA GLN A 348 15.69 -11.47 22.69
C GLN A 348 16.19 -12.67 23.51
N ILE A 349 15.48 -13.04 24.58
CA ILE A 349 15.81 -14.24 25.36
C ILE A 349 15.62 -15.50 24.51
N ASP A 350 14.48 -15.65 23.81
CA ASP A 350 14.19 -16.82 22.98
C ASP A 350 15.26 -17.01 21.88
N GLU A 351 15.76 -15.94 21.28
CA GLU A 351 16.86 -15.97 20.30
C GLU A 351 18.19 -16.39 20.92
N GLN A 352 18.49 -15.93 22.14
CA GLN A 352 19.71 -16.31 22.85
C GLN A 352 19.68 -17.77 23.30
N ILE A 353 18.51 -18.27 23.74
CA ILE A 353 18.28 -19.71 24.02
C ILE A 353 18.54 -20.53 22.76
N LYS A 354 17.94 -20.16 21.62
CA LYS A 354 18.11 -20.88 20.35
C LYS A 354 19.56 -20.93 19.87
N ASN A 355 20.34 -19.90 20.19
CA ASN A 355 21.74 -19.80 19.79
C ASN A 355 22.72 -20.43 20.80
N ASN A 356 22.25 -21.10 21.87
CA ASN A 356 23.05 -21.65 22.97
C ASN A 356 24.00 -20.61 23.61
N LYS A 357 23.53 -19.36 23.79
CA LYS A 357 24.34 -18.24 24.29
C LYS A 357 23.98 -17.77 25.70
N ILE A 358 23.18 -18.54 26.45
CA ILE A 358 22.78 -18.15 27.80
C ILE A 358 23.65 -18.90 28.81
N ASP A 359 24.57 -18.16 29.43
CA ASP A 359 25.12 -18.52 30.73
C ASP A 359 24.27 -17.80 31.80
N GLU A 360 23.50 -18.53 32.61
CA GLU A 360 22.61 -17.98 33.65
C GLU A 360 23.21 -16.90 34.59
N PRO A 361 24.52 -16.87 34.94
CA PRO A 361 25.04 -15.84 35.84
C PRO A 361 25.13 -14.43 35.24
N ASP A 362 25.02 -14.24 33.92
CA ASP A 362 25.33 -12.95 33.27
C ASP A 362 24.11 -12.19 32.74
N HIS A 363 22.90 -12.70 33.02
CA HIS A 363 21.64 -12.13 32.54
C HIS A 363 20.66 -11.90 33.68
N TYR A 364 20.20 -10.66 33.84
CA TYR A 364 19.18 -10.33 34.83
C TYR A 364 18.13 -9.37 34.26
N ILE A 365 16.90 -9.53 34.73
CA ILE A 365 15.79 -8.63 34.42
C ILE A 365 15.41 -7.89 35.70
N ILE A 366 15.37 -6.56 35.63
CA ILE A 366 14.96 -5.72 36.75
C ILE A 366 13.66 -5.03 36.37
N ARG A 367 12.59 -5.32 37.09
CA ARG A 367 11.35 -4.56 36.98
C ARG A 367 11.47 -3.26 37.80
N CYS A 368 11.02 -2.16 37.21
CA CYS A 368 11.19 -0.83 37.79
C CYS A 368 10.57 -0.70 39.18
N SER A 369 9.33 -1.16 39.38
CA SER A 369 8.77 -1.30 40.73
C SER A 369 7.52 -2.17 40.76
N SER A 370 7.00 -2.44 41.95
CA SER A 370 5.68 -3.09 42.10
C SER A 370 4.55 -2.33 41.37
N ASN A 371 4.68 -1.01 41.23
CA ASN A 371 3.68 -0.15 40.58
C ASN A 371 4.04 0.23 39.13
N CYS A 372 5.23 -0.14 38.65
CA CYS A 372 5.67 0.14 37.28
C CYS A 372 6.02 -1.17 36.56
N LEU A 373 5.34 -1.42 35.44
CA LEU A 373 5.49 -2.65 34.66
C LEU A 373 6.76 -2.64 33.79
N TRP A 374 7.45 -1.52 33.66
CA TRP A 374 8.66 -1.44 32.85
C TRP A 374 9.76 -2.36 33.37
N MET A 375 10.41 -3.09 32.47
CA MET A 375 11.48 -4.04 32.77
C MET A 375 12.78 -3.62 32.12
N PHE A 376 13.91 -3.86 32.77
CA PHE A 376 15.22 -3.59 32.19
C PHE A 376 15.92 -4.93 31.99
N TYR A 377 16.29 -5.21 30.74
CA TYR A 377 17.08 -6.38 30.40
C TYR A 377 18.55 -6.00 30.28
N PHE A 378 19.40 -6.76 30.97
CA PHE A 378 20.85 -6.60 30.99
C PHE A 378 21.51 -7.91 30.54
N ASN A 379 22.41 -7.80 29.56
CA ASN A 379 23.18 -8.90 29.01
C ASN A 379 24.66 -8.61 29.21
N ASN A 380 25.41 -9.58 29.73
CA ASN A 380 26.85 -9.48 30.00
C ASN A 380 27.17 -8.23 30.83
N CYS A 381 26.90 -8.29 32.14
CA CYS A 381 27.22 -7.24 33.11
C CYS A 381 28.74 -7.06 33.34
N ASP A 382 29.56 -7.24 32.32
CA ASP A 382 30.98 -6.94 32.38
C ASP A 382 31.21 -5.41 32.29
N ARG A 383 31.30 -4.81 33.48
CA ARG A 383 32.18 -3.67 33.79
C ARG A 383 31.85 -2.27 33.25
N SER A 384 30.59 -1.82 33.30
CA SER A 384 30.34 -0.37 33.27
C SER A 384 29.17 0.05 34.17
N ASN A 385 29.33 1.22 34.82
CA ASN A 385 28.24 1.86 35.53
C ASN A 385 27.18 2.32 34.51
N GLU A 386 26.13 1.53 34.31
CA GLU A 386 24.99 1.95 33.52
C GLU A 386 23.94 2.62 34.43
N GLN A 387 23.62 3.88 34.13
CA GLN A 387 22.48 4.58 34.67
C GLN A 387 21.36 4.57 33.62
N ARG A 388 20.21 3.98 33.97
CA ARG A 388 19.03 3.96 33.10
C ARG A 388 17.84 4.58 33.85
N SER A 389 17.14 5.53 33.24
CA SER A 389 15.88 6.04 33.77
C SER A 389 14.71 5.20 33.25
N CYS A 390 13.78 4.84 34.13
CA CYS A 390 12.51 4.27 33.76
C CYS A 390 11.72 5.30 32.95
N PRO A 391 11.28 4.94 31.74
CA PRO A 391 10.58 5.90 30.92
C PRO A 391 9.16 6.20 31.39
N LEU A 392 8.50 5.23 32.05
CA LEU A 392 7.12 5.34 32.49
C LEU A 392 6.99 6.18 33.76
N CYS A 393 7.84 5.94 34.76
CA CYS A 393 7.76 6.62 36.06
C CYS A 393 8.96 7.53 36.38
N LYS A 394 9.96 7.62 35.49
CA LYS A 394 11.17 8.45 35.64
C LYS A 394 12.10 8.06 36.81
N ASN A 395 11.86 6.90 37.46
CA ASN A 395 12.77 6.37 38.46
C ASN A 395 14.10 5.93 37.84
N GLU A 396 15.22 6.25 38.45
CA GLU A 396 16.54 5.88 37.96
C GLU A 396 17.00 4.53 38.52
N ILE A 397 17.71 3.76 37.70
CA ILE A 397 18.42 2.53 38.05
C ILE A 397 19.90 2.76 37.81
N ILE A 398 20.71 2.45 38.81
CA ILE A 398 22.17 2.50 38.73
C ILE A 398 22.70 1.08 38.98
N ILE A 399 23.52 0.59 38.06
CA ILE A 399 24.27 -0.66 38.23
C ILE A 399 25.71 -0.30 38.60
N SER A 400 26.25 -0.89 39.67
CA SER A 400 27.64 -0.69 40.12
C SER A 400 28.48 -1.95 40.01
N ASN A 401 29.78 -1.77 39.70
CA ASN A 401 30.79 -2.78 39.36
C ASN A 401 31.04 -3.94 40.36
N ASN A 402 30.41 -3.98 41.53
CA ASN A 402 30.72 -4.98 42.56
C ASN A 402 29.82 -6.23 42.51
N ASN A 403 29.00 -6.43 41.47
CA ASN A 403 27.85 -7.35 41.49
C ASN A 403 26.82 -7.06 42.61
N ASP A 404 27.12 -6.11 43.50
CA ASP A 404 26.19 -5.42 44.38
C ASP A 404 25.46 -4.35 43.58
N PHE A 405 24.19 -4.64 43.29
CA PHE A 405 23.23 -3.69 42.77
C PHE A 405 22.90 -2.69 43.89
N ASN A 406 23.61 -1.56 43.95
CA ASN A 406 23.24 -0.47 44.84
C ASN A 406 22.08 0.31 44.21
N VAL A 407 20.87 -0.23 44.43
CA VAL A 407 19.61 0.38 44.00
C VAL A 407 19.32 1.58 44.90
N ILE A 408 19.53 2.78 44.37
CA ILE A 408 19.06 4.01 45.02
C ILE A 408 17.54 4.08 44.78
N ASN A 409 16.75 3.89 45.84
CA ASN A 409 15.28 3.73 45.89
C ASN A 409 14.78 2.27 45.84
N SER A 410 14.41 1.80 47.02
CA SER A 410 14.10 0.43 47.46
C SER A 410 12.82 -0.22 46.90
N SER A 411 12.39 0.07 45.67
CA SER A 411 11.16 -0.50 45.08
C SER A 411 11.36 -1.39 43.84
N HIS A 412 12.60 -1.54 43.35
CA HIS A 412 12.92 -2.34 42.17
C HIS A 412 12.88 -3.85 42.47
N ILE A 413 12.35 -4.64 41.53
CA ILE A 413 12.17 -6.09 41.69
C ILE A 413 13.10 -6.81 40.72
N ARG A 414 14.12 -7.50 41.25
CA ARG A 414 15.02 -8.36 40.46
C ARG A 414 14.33 -9.69 40.19
N MET A 415 14.43 -10.14 38.95
CA MET A 415 13.87 -11.42 38.49
C MET A 415 14.95 -12.19 37.75
N ASN A 416 15.01 -13.50 37.96
CA ASN A 416 15.78 -14.36 37.05
C ASN A 416 15.04 -14.52 35.71
N ILE A 417 15.70 -15.10 34.69
CA ILE A 417 15.11 -15.24 33.35
C ILE A 417 13.77 -16.00 33.39
N ASN A 418 13.70 -17.11 34.11
CA ASN A 418 12.50 -17.95 34.16
C ASN A 418 11.33 -17.23 34.83
N GLU A 419 11.59 -16.56 35.97
CA GLU A 419 10.60 -15.73 36.67
C GLU A 419 10.10 -14.58 35.79
N ALA A 420 11.01 -13.93 35.06
CA ALA A 420 10.66 -12.83 34.16
C ALA A 420 9.84 -13.33 32.96
N LEU A 421 10.22 -14.45 32.34
CA LEU A 421 9.46 -15.06 31.25
C LEU A 421 8.07 -15.54 31.71
N GLU A 422 7.97 -16.11 32.91
CA GLU A 422 6.69 -16.49 33.50
C GLU A 422 5.81 -15.26 33.76
N PHE A 423 6.38 -14.19 34.30
CA PHE A 423 5.65 -12.93 34.50
C PHE A 423 5.20 -12.31 33.18
N ILE A 424 6.10 -12.23 32.18
CA ILE A 424 5.79 -11.69 30.86
C ILE A 424 4.69 -12.52 30.21
N SER A 425 4.80 -13.85 30.23
CA SER A 425 3.79 -14.74 29.68
C SER A 425 2.47 -14.55 30.40
N LYS A 426 2.47 -14.55 31.74
CA LYS A 426 1.28 -14.30 32.54
C LYS A 426 0.67 -12.93 32.28
N TYR A 427 1.45 -11.87 32.08
CA TYR A 427 0.93 -10.54 31.76
C TYR A 427 0.28 -10.52 30.37
N ILE A 428 0.98 -11.05 29.36
CA ILE A 428 0.47 -11.15 27.99
C ILE A 428 -0.78 -12.06 27.93
N ASP A 429 -0.79 -13.16 28.70
CA ASP A 429 -1.84 -14.18 28.74
C ASP A 429 -3.05 -13.72 29.57
N LEU A 430 -2.86 -13.05 30.70
CA LEU A 430 -3.93 -12.45 31.50
C LEU A 430 -4.59 -11.30 30.77
N GLU A 431 -3.84 -10.49 30.02
CA GLU A 431 -4.44 -9.47 29.17
C GLU A 431 -5.10 -10.07 27.95
N THR A 432 -4.54 -11.10 27.29
CA THR A 432 -5.29 -11.81 26.24
C THR A 432 -6.53 -12.52 26.79
N GLN A 433 -6.59 -12.94 28.05
CA GLN A 433 -7.77 -13.52 28.69
C GLN A 433 -8.79 -12.49 29.18
N ASN A 434 -8.34 -11.38 29.77
CA ASN A 434 -9.20 -10.23 30.11
C ASN A 434 -9.70 -9.51 28.84
N ASP A 435 -8.90 -9.48 27.78
CA ASP A 435 -9.31 -9.12 26.41
C ASP A 435 -10.10 -10.25 25.73
N CYS A 436 -10.00 -11.52 26.11
CA CYS A 436 -10.88 -12.58 25.58
C CYS A 436 -12.30 -12.52 26.19
N SER A 437 -12.50 -11.68 27.21
CA SER A 437 -13.82 -11.26 27.61
C SER A 437 -14.39 -10.12 26.75
N ASN A 438 -13.61 -9.42 25.89
CA ASN A 438 -14.17 -8.32 25.06
C ASN A 438 -13.49 -7.84 23.74
N ILE A 439 -12.26 -8.20 23.32
CA ILE A 439 -11.54 -7.50 22.22
C ILE A 439 -10.76 -8.39 21.22
N ILE A 440 -10.33 -9.62 21.53
CA ILE A 440 -9.67 -10.52 20.51
C ILE A 440 -10.65 -11.53 19.89
N LYS A 441 -11.87 -11.62 20.40
CA LYS A 441 -12.99 -12.14 19.60
C LYS A 441 -13.33 -11.07 18.56
N LYS A 442 -13.26 -11.45 17.28
CA LYS A 442 -14.04 -10.89 16.16
C LYS A 442 -15.03 -9.85 16.69
N CYS A 443 -14.71 -8.55 16.60
CA CYS A 443 -15.55 -7.49 17.17
C CYS A 443 -17.00 -7.84 16.84
N ASP A 444 -17.82 -8.18 17.84
CA ASP A 444 -19.10 -8.88 17.57
C ASP A 444 -20.03 -8.04 16.68
N HIS A 445 -19.79 -6.74 16.64
CA HIS A 445 -20.51 -5.76 15.83
C HIS A 445 -19.97 -5.57 14.41
N LEU A 446 -18.79 -6.11 14.07
CA LEU A 446 -18.18 -6.12 12.75
C LEU A 446 -18.47 -7.45 12.03
N LYS A 447 -18.89 -7.33 10.77
CA LYS A 447 -19.29 -8.45 9.90
C LYS A 447 -18.08 -9.13 9.24
N GLN A 448 -17.00 -8.39 8.99
CA GLN A 448 -15.85 -8.86 8.20
C GLN A 448 -14.52 -8.76 8.99
N PRO A 449 -13.68 -9.81 8.98
CA PRO A 449 -12.33 -9.75 9.57
C PRO A 449 -11.45 -8.66 8.93
N LEU A 450 -11.59 -8.45 7.62
CA LEU A 450 -10.85 -7.42 6.87
C LEU A 450 -10.99 -6.03 7.50
N THR A 451 -12.16 -5.69 8.04
CA THR A 451 -12.40 -4.39 8.69
C THR A 451 -11.52 -4.24 9.93
N SER A 452 -11.45 -5.27 10.78
CA SER A 452 -10.62 -5.24 11.99
C SER A 452 -9.13 -5.10 11.62
N GLU A 453 -8.67 -5.83 10.61
CA GLU A 453 -7.29 -5.72 10.13
C GLU A 453 -6.98 -4.34 9.54
N PHE A 454 -7.94 -3.73 8.82
CA PHE A 454 -7.80 -2.37 8.32
C PHE A 454 -7.70 -1.36 9.45
N ILE A 455 -8.53 -1.48 10.49
CA ILE A 455 -8.49 -0.59 11.65
C ILE A 455 -7.19 -0.79 12.45
N ASN A 456 -6.73 -2.03 12.62
CA ASN A 456 -5.43 -2.31 13.24
C ASN A 456 -4.29 -1.65 12.46
N PHE A 457 -4.25 -1.82 11.14
CA PHE A 457 -3.27 -1.16 10.27
C PHE A 457 -3.34 0.37 10.42
N PHE A 458 -4.55 0.93 10.37
CA PHE A 458 -4.80 2.37 10.50
C PHE A 458 -4.33 2.92 11.85
N THR A 459 -4.65 2.24 12.94
CA THR A 459 -4.23 2.62 14.29
C THR A 459 -2.71 2.55 14.43
N HIS A 460 -2.07 1.45 14.01
CA HIS A 460 -0.61 1.31 14.12
C HIS A 460 0.14 2.32 13.23
N ALA A 461 -0.47 2.77 12.13
CA ALA A 461 0.07 3.82 11.27
C ALA A 461 0.16 5.16 12.01
N ILE A 462 -0.88 5.49 12.81
CA ILE A 462 -0.89 6.67 13.67
C ILE A 462 0.20 6.58 14.73
N PHE A 463 0.28 5.46 15.44
CA PHE A 463 1.28 5.26 16.50
C PHE A 463 2.71 5.31 15.94
N LEU A 464 2.97 4.68 14.79
CA LEU A 464 4.27 4.73 14.12
C LEU A 464 4.68 6.18 13.82
N PHE A 465 3.77 6.97 13.25
CA PHE A 465 4.04 8.35 12.89
C PHE A 465 4.29 9.24 14.11
N LEU A 466 3.43 9.13 15.13
CA LEU A 466 3.59 9.90 16.37
C LEU A 466 4.85 9.49 17.16
N ASN A 467 5.23 8.20 17.09
CA ASN A 467 6.50 7.70 17.64
C ASN A 467 7.69 8.34 16.92
N GLU A 468 7.70 8.37 15.59
CA GLU A 468 8.77 9.01 14.79
C GLU A 468 8.92 10.52 15.06
N LEU A 469 7.82 11.22 15.35
CA LEU A 469 7.83 12.65 15.70
C LEU A 469 8.20 12.95 17.16
N ASN A 470 8.47 11.93 17.96
CA ASN A 470 8.67 12.07 19.40
C ASN A 470 7.51 12.67 20.19
N LEU A 471 6.27 12.44 19.74
CA LEU A 471 5.05 12.96 20.37
C LEU A 471 4.45 12.03 21.42
N ILE A 472 4.88 10.76 21.45
CA ILE A 472 4.49 9.80 22.49
C ILE A 472 5.71 9.45 23.36
N PRO A 473 5.57 9.17 24.67
CA PRO A 473 6.67 8.72 25.51
C PRO A 473 7.40 7.52 24.87
N ASN A 474 8.73 7.52 24.94
CA ASN A 474 9.62 6.43 24.43
C ASN A 474 9.77 6.30 22.93
N SER A 475 9.30 7.30 22.22
CA SER A 475 9.58 7.52 20.80
C SER A 475 11.04 7.32 20.36
N THR A 476 12.00 7.61 21.25
CA THR A 476 13.44 7.43 20.99
C THR A 476 13.93 5.99 21.13
N THR A 477 13.13 5.07 21.68
CA THR A 477 13.56 3.68 21.84
C THR A 477 13.38 2.90 20.54
N THR A 478 14.47 2.35 20.01
CA THR A 478 14.48 1.55 18.77
C THR A 478 13.44 0.42 18.81
N THR A 479 13.20 -0.17 19.99
CA THR A 479 12.22 -1.24 20.19
C THR A 479 10.80 -0.88 19.74
N HIS A 480 10.29 0.29 20.11
CA HIS A 480 8.91 0.68 19.79
C HIS A 480 8.75 1.00 18.31
N CYS A 481 9.76 1.67 17.73
CA CYS A 481 9.77 1.94 16.29
C CYS A 481 9.75 0.62 15.49
N VAL A 482 10.62 -0.34 15.82
CA VAL A 482 10.64 -1.66 15.18
C VAL A 482 9.31 -2.40 15.34
N TYR A 483 8.71 -2.38 16.54
CA TYR A 483 7.41 -3.01 16.77
C TYR A 483 6.31 -2.46 15.85
N PHE A 484 6.21 -1.13 15.72
CA PHE A 484 5.19 -0.53 14.86
C PHE A 484 5.47 -0.78 13.37
N GLN A 485 6.74 -0.77 12.95
CA GLN A 485 7.12 -1.12 11.58
C GLN A 485 6.73 -2.57 11.22
N GLU A 486 7.03 -3.52 12.09
CA GLU A 486 6.68 -4.94 11.88
C GLU A 486 5.16 -5.16 11.97
N SER A 487 4.47 -4.44 12.87
CA SER A 487 3.01 -4.46 12.93
C SER A 487 2.37 -3.96 11.63
N ILE A 488 2.89 -2.87 11.05
CA ILE A 488 2.40 -2.34 9.77
C ILE A 488 2.56 -3.36 8.64
N LYS A 489 3.73 -3.99 8.53
CA LYS A 489 3.97 -5.06 7.55
C LYS A 489 3.03 -6.26 7.78
N LYS A 490 2.87 -6.68 9.04
CA LYS A 490 1.98 -7.78 9.42
C LYS A 490 0.54 -7.50 9.01
N TYR A 491 -0.02 -6.36 9.41
CA TYR A 491 -1.41 -6.03 9.11
C TYR A 491 -1.64 -5.81 7.62
N TYR A 492 -0.67 -5.23 6.90
CA TYR A 492 -0.73 -5.17 5.44
C TYR A 492 -0.73 -6.57 4.78
N GLY A 493 0.11 -7.49 5.27
CA GLY A 493 0.11 -8.89 4.81
C GLY A 493 -1.22 -9.60 5.08
N LEU A 494 -1.86 -9.33 6.23
CA LEU A 494 -3.18 -9.86 6.55
C LEU A 494 -4.27 -9.27 5.64
N LEU A 495 -4.24 -7.96 5.37
CA LEU A 495 -5.12 -7.31 4.40
C LEU A 495 -4.99 -7.97 3.02
N ARG A 496 -3.76 -8.17 2.53
CA ARG A 496 -3.50 -8.89 1.27
C ARG A 496 -4.06 -10.30 1.31
N THR A 497 -3.84 -11.04 2.40
CA THR A 497 -4.34 -12.42 2.55
C THR A 497 -5.86 -12.49 2.45
N HIS A 498 -6.58 -11.58 3.12
CA HIS A 498 -8.04 -11.49 3.04
C HIS A 498 -8.54 -11.11 1.64
N LEU A 499 -7.72 -10.43 0.86
CA LEU A 499 -7.99 -10.04 -0.52
C LEU A 499 -7.40 -11.02 -1.54
N SER A 500 -7.14 -12.27 -1.15
CA SER A 500 -6.58 -13.32 -2.04
C SER A 500 -5.21 -12.96 -2.65
N ASN A 501 -4.37 -12.25 -1.88
CA ASN A 501 -3.00 -11.86 -2.20
C ASN A 501 -2.86 -10.99 -3.46
N ILE A 502 -3.81 -10.08 -3.71
CA ILE A 502 -3.65 -9.06 -4.75
C ILE A 502 -2.39 -8.24 -4.49
N ASP A 503 -1.45 -8.24 -5.44
CA ASP A 503 -0.14 -7.58 -5.29
C ASP A 503 -0.26 -6.05 -5.18
N GLN A 504 -1.19 -5.45 -5.93
CA GLN A 504 -1.42 -4.01 -5.98
C GLN A 504 -2.50 -3.54 -5.01
N CYS A 505 -2.67 -4.25 -3.89
CA CYS A 505 -3.61 -3.90 -2.82
C CYS A 505 -3.43 -2.44 -2.33
N TYR A 506 -2.20 -1.92 -2.38
CA TYR A 506 -1.91 -0.52 -2.02
C TYR A 506 -2.69 0.52 -2.83
N ILE A 507 -3.01 0.25 -4.11
CA ILE A 507 -3.80 1.16 -4.96
C ILE A 507 -5.24 1.23 -4.44
N TRP A 508 -5.79 0.07 -4.05
CA TRP A 508 -7.11 0.02 -3.43
C TRP A 508 -7.14 0.77 -2.10
N LEU A 509 -6.08 0.64 -1.28
CA LEU A 509 -5.95 1.41 -0.03
C LEU A 509 -5.88 2.91 -0.28
N TYR A 510 -5.19 3.39 -1.32
CA TYR A 510 -5.23 4.80 -1.71
C TYR A 510 -6.66 5.25 -2.01
N LYS A 511 -7.38 4.48 -2.84
CA LYS A 511 -8.76 4.80 -3.16
C LYS A 511 -9.64 4.87 -1.91
N LEU A 512 -9.54 3.89 -1.01
CA LEU A 512 -10.30 3.88 0.24
C LEU A 512 -9.99 5.11 1.12
N ILE A 513 -8.71 5.40 1.38
CA ILE A 513 -8.33 6.54 2.22
C ILE A 513 -8.87 7.85 1.62
N ASN A 514 -8.83 7.99 0.30
CA ASN A 514 -9.35 9.17 -0.40
C ASN A 514 -10.88 9.25 -0.30
N HIS A 515 -11.57 8.11 -0.32
CA HIS A 515 -13.02 8.03 -0.11
C HIS A 515 -13.48 8.57 1.24
N MET A 516 -12.62 8.54 2.27
CA MET A 516 -12.91 9.10 3.58
C MET A 516 -13.04 10.64 3.58
N LEU A 517 -12.71 11.31 2.46
CA LEU A 517 -12.98 12.74 2.23
C LEU A 517 -14.45 13.04 1.93
N GLN A 518 -15.29 12.03 1.75
CA GLN A 518 -16.72 12.24 1.60
C GLN A 518 -17.37 12.80 2.88
N LYS A 519 -18.48 13.52 2.71
CA LYS A 519 -19.21 14.14 3.84
C LYS A 519 -19.76 13.12 4.83
N THR A 520 -20.02 11.90 4.38
CA THR A 520 -20.47 10.75 5.19
C THR A 520 -19.54 10.44 6.36
N PHE A 521 -18.23 10.68 6.21
CA PHE A 521 -17.23 10.45 7.25
C PHE A 521 -17.04 11.65 8.20
N VAL A 522 -17.81 12.74 8.03
CA VAL A 522 -17.81 13.89 8.95
C VAL A 522 -18.80 13.65 10.08
N VAL A 523 -18.46 12.72 10.98
CA VAL A 523 -19.26 12.44 12.18
C VAL A 523 -18.70 13.23 13.35
N LYS A 524 -19.51 14.15 13.89
CA LYS A 524 -19.11 15.01 15.02
C LYS A 524 -19.13 14.23 16.32
N GLY A 525 -18.10 14.41 17.15
CA GLY A 525 -18.06 13.80 18.47
C GLY A 525 -16.65 13.49 18.97
N TYR A 526 -16.61 12.89 20.16
CA TYR A 526 -15.42 12.45 20.86
C TYR A 526 -15.44 10.93 20.96
N LEU A 527 -14.28 10.27 20.96
CA LEU A 527 -14.19 8.81 21.09
C LEU A 527 -14.17 8.35 22.56
N ASN A 528 -14.43 9.24 23.51
CA ASN A 528 -14.35 8.99 24.95
C ASN A 528 -15.41 8.03 25.54
N ARG A 529 -16.22 7.41 24.68
CA ARG A 529 -17.28 6.46 25.05
C ARG A 529 -17.27 5.29 24.10
N ARG A 530 -17.52 4.08 24.62
CA ARG A 530 -17.53 2.83 23.83
C ARG A 530 -18.52 2.88 22.67
N GLU A 531 -19.67 3.52 22.84
CA GLU A 531 -20.66 3.65 21.77
C GLU A 531 -20.12 4.46 20.58
N LYS A 532 -19.31 5.49 20.84
CA LYS A 532 -18.68 6.32 19.81
C LYS A 532 -17.53 5.61 19.10
N VAL A 533 -16.83 4.74 19.80
CA VAL A 533 -15.86 3.82 19.19
C VAL A 533 -16.57 2.86 18.24
N ILE A 534 -17.61 2.17 18.71
CA ILE A 534 -18.40 1.24 17.87
C ILE A 534 -19.01 1.97 16.66
N GLU A 535 -19.47 3.21 16.84
CA GLU A 535 -19.97 4.05 15.74
C GLU A 535 -18.89 4.29 14.68
N LEU A 536 -17.65 4.59 15.08
CA LEU A 536 -16.51 4.74 14.16
C LEU A 536 -16.18 3.44 13.43
N GLU A 537 -16.11 2.31 14.15
CA GLU A 537 -15.77 1.01 13.57
C GLU A 537 -16.84 0.56 12.56
N LYS A 538 -18.13 0.74 12.89
CA LYS A 538 -19.24 0.49 11.96
C LYS A 538 -19.24 1.44 10.78
N LEU A 539 -18.90 2.71 10.98
CA LEU A 539 -18.79 3.67 9.89
C LEU A 539 -17.73 3.23 8.87
N ILE A 540 -16.57 2.77 9.33
CA ILE A 540 -15.52 2.21 8.48
C ILE A 540 -16.04 0.95 7.77
N GLU A 541 -16.66 0.01 8.48
CA GLU A 541 -17.16 -1.21 7.84
C GLU A 541 -18.23 -0.91 6.79
N GLU A 542 -19.30 -0.23 7.17
CA GLU A 542 -20.51 -0.10 6.36
C GLU A 542 -20.39 0.93 5.25
N LYS A 543 -19.54 1.95 5.43
CA LYS A 543 -19.38 3.03 4.44
C LYS A 543 -18.05 2.98 3.68
N LEU A 544 -17.04 2.26 4.17
CA LEU A 544 -15.73 2.19 3.51
C LEU A 544 -15.38 0.78 3.01
N ILE A 545 -15.50 -0.25 3.84
CA ILE A 545 -15.02 -1.58 3.46
C ILE A 545 -16.07 -2.35 2.64
N LEU A 546 -17.29 -2.50 3.17
CA LEU A 546 -18.34 -3.31 2.53
C LEU A 546 -18.74 -2.85 1.12
N PRO A 547 -18.84 -1.54 0.81
CA PRO A 547 -19.17 -1.11 -0.55
C PRO A 547 -18.08 -1.44 -1.58
N HIS A 548 -16.82 -1.54 -1.16
CA HIS A 548 -15.67 -1.63 -2.05
C HIS A 548 -15.05 -3.05 -2.14
N ILE A 549 -15.26 -3.90 -1.13
CA ILE A 549 -14.60 -5.21 -1.02
C ILE A 549 -14.96 -6.18 -2.16
N LYS A 550 -16.14 -6.05 -2.77
CA LYS A 550 -16.58 -6.96 -3.84
C LYS A 550 -15.95 -6.63 -5.19
N SER A 551 -15.44 -5.41 -5.36
CA SER A 551 -14.98 -4.85 -6.63
C SER A 551 -13.51 -4.46 -6.62
N VAL A 552 -12.70 -4.95 -5.66
CA VAL A 552 -11.30 -4.53 -5.45
C VAL A 552 -10.48 -4.48 -6.75
N ILE A 553 -10.52 -5.52 -7.57
CA ILE A 553 -9.76 -5.58 -8.84
C ILE A 553 -10.23 -4.47 -9.81
N ASN A 554 -11.53 -4.32 -9.99
CA ASN A 554 -12.10 -3.32 -10.89
C ASN A 554 -11.80 -1.90 -10.39
N GLU A 555 -11.80 -1.70 -9.07
CA GLU A 555 -11.48 -0.41 -8.48
C GLU A 555 -10.00 -0.05 -8.57
N ILE A 556 -9.10 -1.03 -8.51
CA ILE A 556 -7.68 -0.84 -8.81
C ILE A 556 -7.52 -0.40 -10.27
N LYS A 557 -8.21 -1.08 -11.20
CA LYS A 557 -8.19 -0.71 -12.63
C LYS A 557 -8.72 0.71 -12.85
N GLU A 558 -9.87 1.03 -12.26
CA GLU A 558 -10.47 2.37 -12.34
C GLU A 558 -9.51 3.44 -11.83
N TYR A 559 -8.86 3.20 -10.68
CA TYR A 559 -7.89 4.13 -10.12
C TYR A 559 -6.67 4.31 -11.03
N LYS A 560 -6.13 3.22 -11.58
CA LYS A 560 -5.01 3.27 -12.54
C LYS A 560 -5.36 4.09 -13.76
N THR A 561 -6.51 3.83 -14.39
CA THR A 561 -6.97 4.57 -15.57
C THR A 561 -7.12 6.05 -15.26
N ALA A 562 -7.77 6.39 -14.14
CA ALA A 562 -7.93 7.77 -13.72
C ALA A 562 -6.58 8.46 -13.39
N TYR A 563 -5.61 7.71 -12.84
CA TYR A 563 -4.28 8.22 -12.54
C TYR A 563 -3.50 8.54 -13.82
N VAL A 564 -3.58 7.64 -14.81
CA VAL A 564 -2.99 7.83 -16.12
C VAL A 564 -3.58 9.07 -16.81
N ASP A 565 -4.90 9.21 -16.79
CA ASP A 565 -5.57 10.40 -17.33
C ASP A 565 -5.16 11.68 -16.60
N PHE A 566 -4.91 11.59 -15.28
CA PHE A 566 -4.43 12.71 -14.48
C PHE A 566 -3.00 13.14 -14.86
N VAL A 567 -2.07 12.19 -15.03
CA VAL A 567 -0.65 12.49 -15.30
C VAL A 567 -0.43 12.90 -16.76
N TYR A 568 -1.05 12.18 -17.70
CA TYR A 568 -0.72 12.31 -19.13
C TYR A 568 -1.71 13.19 -19.90
N GLY A 569 -2.90 13.46 -19.37
CA GLY A 569 -3.91 14.29 -20.04
C GLY A 569 -4.21 13.80 -21.46
N ASP A 570 -4.05 14.71 -22.44
CA ASP A 570 -4.27 14.43 -23.87
C ASP A 570 -3.08 13.75 -24.56
N ASN A 571 -1.90 13.70 -23.92
CA ASN A 571 -0.69 13.05 -24.45
C ASN A 571 -0.70 11.53 -24.18
N LYS A 572 -1.83 10.86 -24.45
CA LYS A 572 -2.02 9.42 -24.17
C LYS A 572 -1.22 8.48 -25.09
N ASN A 573 -0.56 9.02 -26.12
CA ASN A 573 0.14 8.24 -27.15
C ASN A 573 1.36 7.44 -26.64
N PHE A 574 1.77 7.61 -25.38
CA PHE A 574 2.98 7.00 -24.81
C PHE A 574 2.71 5.87 -23.78
N ILE A 575 1.48 5.40 -23.62
CA ILE A 575 1.09 4.57 -22.47
C ILE A 575 1.04 3.08 -22.83
N PHE A 576 2.17 2.48 -23.22
CA PHE A 576 2.27 1.02 -23.29
C PHE A 576 2.56 0.41 -21.91
N ALA A 577 3.33 1.09 -21.05
CA ALA A 577 3.81 0.53 -19.78
C ALA A 577 2.71 0.28 -18.73
N ASN A 578 1.62 1.08 -18.71
CA ASN A 578 0.57 0.95 -17.68
C ASN A 578 -0.50 -0.10 -18.00
N PHE A 579 -0.60 -0.54 -19.27
CA PHE A 579 -1.60 -1.54 -19.69
C PHE A 579 -1.14 -2.99 -19.49
N VAL A 580 0.16 -3.24 -19.31
CA VAL A 580 0.71 -4.59 -19.32
C VAL A 580 0.64 -5.28 -17.95
N ASP A 581 0.56 -4.54 -16.85
CA ASP A 581 0.48 -5.12 -15.49
C ASP A 581 -0.90 -5.76 -15.16
N GLU A 582 -1.82 -5.83 -16.12
CA GLU A 582 -3.09 -6.54 -15.99
C GLU A 582 -2.89 -8.07 -16.05
N ILE A 583 -2.33 -8.68 -15.00
CA ILE A 583 -2.30 -10.14 -14.83
C ILE A 583 -3.71 -10.70 -14.55
N ILE A 584 -4.68 -9.85 -14.16
CA ILE A 584 -6.05 -10.28 -13.84
C ILE A 584 -7.02 -9.83 -14.94
N GLU A 585 -7.31 -10.77 -15.86
CA GLU A 585 -8.37 -10.65 -16.86
C GLU A 585 -9.73 -10.47 -16.19
N ASP A 586 -10.43 -9.40 -16.56
CA ASP A 586 -11.89 -9.39 -16.47
C ASP A 586 -12.37 -9.96 -17.81
N ASN A 587 -12.80 -11.22 -17.81
CA ASN A 587 -13.25 -11.90 -19.02
C ASN A 587 -14.50 -11.26 -19.63
N GLU A 588 -15.16 -10.33 -18.94
CA GLU A 588 -16.44 -9.75 -19.37
C GLU A 588 -16.30 -8.46 -20.19
N ASN A 589 -15.15 -7.74 -20.11
CA ASN A 589 -14.97 -6.43 -20.73
C ASN A 589 -13.64 -6.33 -21.50
N TRP A 590 -13.59 -6.94 -22.68
CA TRP A 590 -12.60 -6.60 -23.69
C TRP A 590 -13.05 -5.33 -24.41
N HIS A 591 -12.58 -4.16 -23.99
CA HIS A 591 -12.65 -2.97 -24.82
C HIS A 591 -11.45 -2.94 -25.76
N VAL A 592 -11.73 -3.02 -27.06
CA VAL A 592 -10.77 -2.75 -28.13
C VAL A 592 -10.33 -1.29 -28.01
N ILE A 593 -9.02 -1.04 -27.95
CA ILE A 593 -8.39 0.29 -28.04
C ILE A 593 -8.18 0.68 -29.52
#